data_AF-A0A7V3AA86-F1
#
_entry.id   AF-A0A7V3AA86-F1
#
_cell.length_a   1.000
_cell.length_b   1.000
_cell.length_c   1.000
_cell.angle_alpha   90.00
_cell.angle_beta   90.00
_cell.angle_gamma   90.00
#
_symmetry.space_group_name_H-M   'P 1'
#
loop_
_entity.id
_entity.type
_entity.pdbx_description
1 polymer ?
#
loop_
_entity_poly.entity_id
_entity_poly.type
_entity_poly.pdbx_seq_one_letter_code
_entity_poly.pdbx_strand_id
1 'polypeptide(L)'
;MNWPFSLFLRQSGLLLLREPLRSVVHAKAQSQPPFLDFDSFTVEIAEAVFCLSKLYEDRLDDGDDVTFRYALEGVKGLPLGSSRRDRYGRCFGSTCRIETVAYAKTRKLVDWRAGLLDHALEICQQVFERFNVAESPMIVTKEHIQKTLARAL
;
A
#
# COMPACT_ATOMS: atom_id res chain seq x y z
N MET A 1 2.82 -22.40 -11.92
CA MET A 1 2.65 -21.92 -10.52
C MET A 1 1.75 -20.71 -10.58
N ASN A 2 0.51 -20.84 -10.11
CA ASN A 2 -0.49 -19.79 -10.12
C ASN A 2 -0.18 -18.81 -8.99
N TRP A 3 0.30 -17.63 -9.34
CA TRP A 3 0.40 -16.51 -8.44
C TRP A 3 -1.03 -16.08 -8.08
N PRO A 4 -1.33 -15.64 -6.85
CA PRO A 4 -2.61 -15.00 -6.59
C PRO A 4 -2.29 -13.59 -6.06
N PHE A 5 -2.95 -12.55 -6.58
CA PHE A 5 -2.96 -11.17 -6.04
C PHE A 5 -4.22 -10.49 -6.57
N SER A 6 -5.08 -9.95 -5.68
CA SER A 6 -6.36 -9.35 -6.08
C SER A 6 -6.73 -8.09 -5.28
N LEU A 7 -6.84 -6.97 -5.98
CA LEU A 7 -7.40 -5.73 -5.45
C LEU A 7 -8.89 -5.64 -5.83
N PHE A 8 -9.79 -5.41 -4.88
CA PHE A 8 -11.22 -5.29 -5.16
C PHE A 8 -11.71 -3.86 -4.88
N LEU A 9 -12.59 -3.29 -5.71
CA LEU A 9 -13.34 -2.07 -5.39
C LEU A 9 -14.81 -2.35 -5.75
N ARG A 10 -15.77 -2.05 -4.86
CA ARG A 10 -17.22 -2.02 -5.19
C ARG A 10 -17.75 -0.67 -4.70
N GLN A 11 -18.43 0.16 -5.48
CA GLN A 11 -19.32 -0.08 -6.62
C GLN A 11 -19.05 0.98 -7.70
N SER A 12 -19.25 0.61 -8.98
CA SER A 12 -19.03 1.38 -10.23
C SER A 12 -17.60 1.85 -10.54
N GLY A 13 -16.81 1.03 -11.24
CA GLY A 13 -15.49 1.42 -11.79
C GLY A 13 -14.33 0.55 -11.30
N LEU A 14 -14.33 -0.72 -11.71
CA LEU A 14 -13.40 -1.72 -11.20
C LEU A 14 -12.01 -1.55 -11.84
N LEU A 15 -11.09 -0.84 -11.18
CA LEU A 15 -9.66 -0.91 -11.50
C LEU A 15 -9.06 -2.13 -10.79
N LEU A 16 -9.00 -3.27 -11.49
CA LEU A 16 -8.22 -4.42 -11.05
C LEU A 16 -6.79 -4.23 -11.55
N LEU A 17 -5.92 -3.71 -10.68
CA LEU A 17 -4.48 -3.74 -10.93
C LEU A 17 -3.87 -4.96 -10.25
N ARG A 18 -3.34 -5.87 -11.05
CA ARG A 18 -2.63 -7.06 -10.57
C ARG A 18 -1.20 -7.00 -11.04
N GLU A 19 -0.35 -6.41 -10.21
CA GLU A 19 1.07 -6.30 -10.48
C GLU A 19 1.87 -6.97 -9.36
N PRO A 20 2.96 -7.68 -9.70
CA PRO A 20 3.92 -8.06 -8.68
C PRO A 20 4.50 -6.80 -8.05
N LEU A 21 4.62 -6.79 -6.73
CA LEU A 21 5.25 -5.68 -6.00
C LEU A 21 6.57 -5.31 -6.66
N ARG A 22 6.78 -4.01 -6.91
CA ARG A 22 7.99 -3.54 -7.59
C ARG A 22 9.26 -4.07 -6.92
N SER A 23 9.27 -4.10 -5.59
CA SER A 23 10.37 -4.65 -4.78
C SER A 23 10.69 -6.12 -5.06
N VAL A 24 9.66 -6.97 -5.19
CA VAL A 24 9.83 -8.40 -5.52
C VAL A 24 10.38 -8.57 -6.94
N VAL A 25 9.91 -7.76 -7.89
CA VAL A 25 10.43 -7.76 -9.27
C VAL A 25 11.90 -7.35 -9.29
N HIS A 26 12.27 -6.29 -8.57
CA HIS A 26 13.65 -5.79 -8.50
C HIS A 26 14.58 -6.79 -7.81
N ALA A 27 14.17 -7.37 -6.68
CA ALA A 27 14.93 -8.39 -5.97
C ALA A 27 15.23 -9.59 -6.88
N LYS A 28 14.21 -10.05 -7.63
CA LYS A 28 14.37 -11.14 -8.61
C LYS A 28 15.36 -10.78 -9.72
N ALA A 29 15.25 -9.58 -10.29
CA ALA A 29 16.18 -9.11 -11.33
C ALA A 29 17.64 -9.03 -10.83
N GLN A 30 17.84 -8.80 -9.53
CA GLN A 30 19.14 -8.69 -8.89
C GLN A 30 19.60 -9.99 -8.20
N SER A 31 18.87 -11.10 -8.35
CA SER A 31 19.15 -12.37 -7.65
C SER A 31 19.23 -12.23 -6.11
N GLN A 32 18.49 -11.28 -5.55
CA GLN A 32 18.37 -11.08 -4.10
C GLN A 32 17.13 -11.80 -3.55
N PRO A 33 17.13 -12.18 -2.26
CA PRO A 33 15.93 -12.69 -1.61
C PRO A 33 14.79 -11.68 -1.72
N PRO A 34 13.55 -12.11 -2.02
CA PRO A 34 12.41 -11.21 -2.10
C PRO A 34 12.08 -10.63 -0.72
N PHE A 35 11.68 -9.38 -0.68
CA PHE A 35 11.24 -8.68 0.52
C PHE A 35 10.16 -7.65 0.16
N LEU A 36 9.34 -7.27 1.13
CA LEU A 36 8.42 -6.15 0.99
C LEU A 36 9.20 -4.86 1.30
N ASP A 37 9.49 -4.07 0.26
CA ASP A 37 10.03 -2.72 0.42
C ASP A 37 8.94 -1.77 0.93
N PHE A 38 9.04 -1.34 2.20
CA PHE A 38 8.04 -0.46 2.80
C PHE A 38 8.04 0.93 2.13
N ASP A 39 9.15 1.40 1.56
CA ASP A 39 9.21 2.70 0.89
C ASP A 39 8.39 2.68 -0.39
N SER A 40 8.67 1.71 -1.25
CA SER A 40 7.94 1.52 -2.50
C SER A 40 6.46 1.25 -2.25
N PHE A 41 6.15 0.39 -1.28
CA PHE A 41 4.77 0.09 -0.90
C PHE A 41 4.02 1.34 -0.40
N THR A 42 4.67 2.18 0.41
CA THR A 42 4.07 3.43 0.90
C THR A 42 3.69 4.37 -0.25
N VAL A 43 4.56 4.49 -1.25
CA VAL A 43 4.30 5.31 -2.45
C VAL A 43 3.12 4.74 -3.25
N GLU A 44 3.11 3.43 -3.49
CA GLU A 44 2.02 2.76 -4.23
C GLU A 44 0.65 2.96 -3.55
N ILE A 45 0.59 2.88 -2.21
CA ILE A 45 -0.65 3.14 -1.46
C ILE A 45 -1.07 4.60 -1.53
N ALA A 46 -0.12 5.54 -1.40
CA ALA A 46 -0.42 6.97 -1.52
C ALA A 46 -0.97 7.32 -2.90
N GLU A 47 -0.36 6.80 -3.96
CA GLU A 47 -0.83 6.95 -5.34
C GLU A 47 -2.22 6.33 -5.52
N ALA A 48 -2.46 5.12 -5.00
CA ALA A 48 -3.73 4.44 -5.13
C ALA A 48 -4.89 5.21 -4.45
N VAL A 49 -4.66 5.73 -3.24
CA VAL A 49 -5.66 6.54 -2.51
C VAL A 49 -5.90 7.88 -3.21
N PHE A 50 -4.85 8.52 -3.72
CA PHE A 50 -4.98 9.73 -4.53
C PHE A 50 -5.79 9.48 -5.81
N CYS A 51 -5.43 8.44 -6.57
CA CYS A 51 -6.15 8.04 -7.78
C CYS A 51 -7.61 7.73 -7.47
N LEU A 52 -7.93 7.07 -6.35
CA LEU A 52 -9.31 6.84 -5.94
C LEU A 52 -10.11 8.15 -5.80
N SER A 53 -9.50 9.16 -5.16
CA SER A 53 -10.16 10.46 -4.92
C SER A 53 -10.44 11.25 -6.21
N LYS A 54 -9.68 10.95 -7.27
CA LYS A 54 -9.71 11.61 -8.58
C LYS A 54 -10.45 10.83 -9.66
N LEU A 55 -10.46 9.50 -9.60
CA LEU A 55 -11.09 8.64 -10.61
C LEU A 55 -12.58 8.92 -10.80
N TYR A 56 -13.22 9.38 -9.74
CA TYR A 56 -14.65 9.70 -9.69
C TYR A 56 -14.95 11.19 -9.64
N GLU A 57 -13.93 12.04 -9.88
CA GLU A 57 -14.14 13.46 -10.13
C GLU A 57 -15.14 13.61 -11.28
N ASP A 58 -16.21 14.39 -11.04
CA ASP A 58 -17.35 14.62 -11.94
C ASP A 58 -18.22 13.40 -12.31
N ARG A 59 -18.04 12.25 -11.64
CA ARG A 59 -18.82 11.01 -11.91
C ARG A 59 -19.68 10.54 -10.75
N LEU A 60 -19.27 10.86 -9.53
CA LEU A 60 -19.99 10.51 -8.30
C LEU A 60 -20.19 11.78 -7.47
N ASP A 61 -21.28 11.83 -6.74
CA ASP A 61 -21.54 12.88 -5.77
C ASP A 61 -20.64 12.67 -4.54
N ASP A 62 -20.31 13.76 -3.85
CA ASP A 62 -19.48 13.72 -2.63
C ASP A 62 -20.07 12.83 -1.52
N GLY A 63 -21.40 12.64 -1.54
CA GLY A 63 -22.14 11.79 -0.63
C GLY A 63 -22.13 10.30 -0.97
N ASP A 64 -21.65 9.92 -2.16
CA ASP A 64 -21.66 8.53 -2.62
C ASP A 64 -20.63 7.67 -1.90
N ASP A 65 -21.03 6.44 -1.61
CA ASP A 65 -20.15 5.45 -0.97
C ASP A 65 -19.14 4.87 -1.95
N VAL A 66 -17.87 5.03 -1.62
CA VAL A 66 -16.74 4.47 -2.35
C VAL A 66 -16.00 3.49 -1.45
N THR A 67 -15.82 2.27 -1.93
CA THR A 67 -15.04 1.25 -1.20
C THR A 67 -13.65 1.15 -1.78
N PHE A 68 -12.62 1.41 -0.97
CA PHE A 68 -11.25 0.97 -1.22
C PHE A 68 -11.06 -0.47 -0.73
N ARG A 69 -10.56 -1.38 -1.55
CA ARG A 69 -10.05 -2.67 -1.06
C ARG A 69 -8.71 -2.95 -1.70
N TYR A 70 -7.96 -3.84 -1.06
CA TYR A 70 -6.60 -4.17 -1.41
C TYR A 70 -6.29 -5.57 -0.85
N ALA A 71 -5.52 -6.39 -1.58
CA ALA A 71 -4.96 -7.62 -1.04
C ALA A 71 -3.52 -7.85 -1.50
N LEU A 72 -2.65 -8.05 -0.52
CA LEU A 72 -1.32 -8.62 -0.66
C LEU A 72 -1.41 -10.10 -0.46
N GLU A 73 -0.99 -10.88 -1.42
CA GLU A 73 -1.03 -12.33 -1.38
C GLU A 73 0.38 -12.92 -1.47
N GLY A 74 0.59 -14.18 -1.10
CA GLY A 74 1.94 -14.77 -1.10
C GLY A 74 2.97 -14.01 -0.26
N VAL A 75 2.55 -13.26 0.76
CA VAL A 75 3.45 -12.44 1.59
C VAL A 75 4.06 -13.18 2.76
N LYS A 76 3.60 -14.41 3.04
CA LYS A 76 4.15 -15.23 4.11
C LYS A 76 5.63 -15.48 3.90
N GLY A 77 6.40 -15.25 4.96
CA GLY A 77 7.85 -15.41 4.96
C GLY A 77 8.60 -14.27 4.27
N LEU A 78 7.92 -13.28 3.66
CA LEU A 78 8.59 -12.09 3.17
C LEU A 78 9.02 -11.22 4.36
N PRO A 79 10.29 -10.78 4.43
CA PRO A 79 10.72 -9.78 5.38
C PRO A 79 10.25 -8.39 4.95
N LEU A 80 10.05 -7.49 5.91
CA LEU A 80 9.84 -6.07 5.66
C LEU A 80 11.20 -5.37 5.60
N GLY A 81 11.48 -4.61 4.55
CA GLY A 81 12.77 -3.92 4.40
C GLY A 81 12.64 -2.61 3.64
N SER A 82 13.75 -1.92 3.44
CA SER A 82 13.85 -0.78 2.51
C SER A 82 14.90 -1.10 1.45
N SER A 83 14.58 -0.79 0.18
CA SER A 83 15.55 -0.83 -0.92
C SER A 83 16.53 0.35 -0.87
N ARG A 84 16.16 1.44 -0.19
CA ARG A 84 17.06 2.55 0.08
C ARG A 84 17.99 2.12 1.21
N ARG A 85 19.29 2.01 0.89
CA ARG A 85 20.34 2.06 1.92
C ARG A 85 20.30 3.44 2.56
N ASP A 86 19.39 3.66 3.50
CA ASP A 86 19.49 4.83 4.35
C ASP A 86 20.69 4.65 5.31
N ARG A 87 21.12 5.74 5.93
CA ARG A 87 22.26 5.79 6.86
C ARG A 87 22.13 4.83 8.07
N TYR A 88 21.00 4.14 8.23
CA TYR A 88 20.72 3.27 9.36
C TYR A 88 20.75 1.78 9.02
N GLY A 89 20.77 1.38 7.74
CA GLY A 89 20.96 -0.02 7.34
C GLY A 89 19.97 -1.01 7.96
N ARG A 90 18.83 -0.52 8.49
CA ARG A 90 17.88 -1.33 9.25
C ARG A 90 16.98 -2.10 8.28
N CYS A 91 17.34 -3.35 8.03
CA CYS A 91 16.35 -4.34 7.66
C CYS A 91 15.48 -4.57 8.90
N PHE A 92 14.18 -4.29 8.82
CA PHE A 92 13.27 -4.75 9.85
C PHE A 92 13.24 -6.27 9.74
N GLY A 93 14.02 -6.97 10.58
CA GLY A 93 14.17 -8.44 10.52
C GLY A 93 12.89 -9.24 10.77
N SER A 94 11.74 -8.58 10.75
CA SER A 94 10.44 -9.16 10.98
C SER A 94 9.80 -9.63 9.67
N THR A 95 9.14 -10.78 9.74
CA THR A 95 8.53 -11.45 8.58
C THR A 95 7.03 -11.56 8.76
N CYS A 96 6.30 -11.50 7.65
CA CYS A 96 4.87 -11.77 7.68
C CYS A 96 4.61 -13.27 7.92
N ARG A 97 3.65 -13.58 8.79
CA ARG A 97 3.28 -14.97 9.13
C ARG A 97 2.02 -15.48 8.42
N ILE A 98 1.32 -14.60 7.71
CA ILE A 98 0.06 -14.91 7.04
C ILE A 98 0.25 -14.89 5.51
N GLU A 99 -0.52 -15.71 4.80
CA GLU A 99 -0.44 -15.80 3.33
C GLU A 99 -0.93 -14.52 2.64
N THR A 100 -1.97 -13.91 3.22
CA THR A 100 -2.65 -12.78 2.61
C THR A 100 -2.92 -11.68 3.64
N VAL A 101 -2.58 -10.45 3.29
CA VAL A 101 -2.98 -9.24 4.02
C VAL A 101 -4.01 -8.50 3.17
N ALA A 102 -5.25 -8.43 3.65
CA ALA A 102 -6.34 -7.75 2.96
C ALA A 102 -6.84 -6.53 3.74
N TYR A 103 -7.22 -5.50 3.01
CA TYR A 103 -7.85 -4.28 3.52
C TYR A 103 -9.12 -4.02 2.72
N ALA A 104 -10.18 -3.59 3.38
CA ALA A 104 -11.40 -3.12 2.74
C ALA A 104 -12.07 -2.06 3.62
N LYS A 105 -12.39 -0.89 3.05
CA LYS A 105 -13.12 0.14 3.76
C LYS A 105 -14.01 0.92 2.81
N THR A 106 -15.25 1.15 3.24
CA THR A 106 -16.24 1.97 2.53
C THR A 106 -16.40 3.27 3.29
N ARG A 107 -16.32 4.39 2.56
CA ARG A 107 -16.54 5.75 3.08
C ARG A 107 -17.15 6.59 1.97
N LYS A 108 -17.69 7.75 2.32
CA LYS A 108 -18.15 8.72 1.33
C LYS A 108 -16.97 9.25 0.51
N LEU A 109 -17.21 9.62 -0.74
CA LEU A 109 -16.17 10.19 -1.62
C LEU A 109 -15.52 11.45 -1.00
N VAL A 110 -16.32 12.29 -0.35
CA VAL A 110 -15.81 13.48 0.37
C VAL A 110 -14.82 13.12 1.48
N ASP A 111 -15.05 12.01 2.20
CA ASP A 111 -14.16 11.56 3.27
C ASP A 111 -12.83 11.05 2.71
N TRP A 112 -12.87 10.37 1.57
CA TRP A 112 -11.66 9.95 0.85
C TRP A 112 -10.82 11.16 0.42
N ARG A 113 -11.46 12.21 -0.11
CA ARG A 113 -10.80 13.45 -0.55
C ARG A 113 -10.20 14.24 0.61
N ALA A 114 -10.94 14.37 1.72
CA ALA A 114 -10.49 15.14 2.87
C ALA A 114 -9.34 14.46 3.66
N GLY A 115 -9.26 13.12 3.62
CA GLY A 115 -8.37 12.33 4.48
C GLY A 115 -7.26 11.56 3.76
N LEU A 116 -6.81 12.00 2.57
CA LEU A 116 -5.83 11.23 1.75
C LEU A 116 -4.64 10.68 2.53
N LEU A 117 -3.99 11.54 3.32
CA LEU A 117 -2.83 11.18 4.14
C LEU A 117 -3.20 10.14 5.20
N ASP A 118 -4.29 10.38 5.94
CA ASP A 118 -4.71 9.54 7.05
C ASP A 118 -5.15 8.15 6.56
N HIS A 119 -5.85 8.08 5.42
CA HIS A 119 -6.26 6.80 4.85
C HIS A 119 -5.07 5.99 4.34
N ALA A 120 -4.11 6.64 3.67
CA ALA A 120 -2.89 5.98 3.23
C ALA A 120 -2.05 5.47 4.42
N LEU A 121 -1.96 6.26 5.50
CA LEU A 121 -1.32 5.85 6.76
C LEU A 121 -2.04 4.67 7.41
N GLU A 122 -3.37 4.70 7.48
CA GLU A 122 -4.20 3.62 8.03
C GLU A 122 -3.91 2.29 7.31
N ILE A 123 -3.88 2.32 5.97
CA ILE A 123 -3.61 1.12 5.15
C ILE A 123 -2.17 0.62 5.40
N CYS A 124 -1.18 1.52 5.39
CA CYS A 124 0.22 1.14 5.62
C CYS A 124 0.42 0.52 7.00
N GLN A 125 -0.16 1.13 8.04
CA GLN A 125 -0.11 0.61 9.40
C GLN A 125 -0.68 -0.81 9.48
N GLN A 126 -1.87 -1.03 8.92
CA GLN A 126 -2.49 -2.35 8.94
C GLN A 126 -1.64 -3.42 8.26
N VAL A 127 -0.90 -3.07 7.21
CA VAL A 127 0.04 -3.99 6.57
C VAL A 127 1.24 -4.25 7.48
N PHE A 128 1.91 -3.21 7.97
CA PHE A 128 3.13 -3.36 8.76
C PHE A 128 2.92 -4.08 10.10
N GLU A 129 1.75 -3.93 10.73
CA GLU A 129 1.36 -4.70 11.91
C GLU A 129 1.40 -6.22 11.66
N ARG A 130 1.12 -6.68 10.42
CA ARG A 130 1.19 -8.12 10.07
C ARG A 130 2.60 -8.66 9.95
N PHE A 131 3.59 -7.76 9.86
CA PHE A 131 5.00 -8.13 9.80
C PHE A 131 5.64 -8.20 11.20
N ASN A 132 4.93 -7.95 12.31
CA ASN A 132 5.46 -7.99 13.69
C ASN A 132 6.73 -7.13 13.87
N VAL A 133 6.72 -5.92 13.34
CA VAL A 133 7.83 -4.97 13.51
C VAL A 133 7.90 -4.43 14.94
N ALA A 134 9.09 -4.43 15.54
CA ALA A 134 9.29 -3.92 16.90
C ALA A 134 9.21 -2.38 16.96
N GLU A 135 9.71 -1.71 15.92
CA GLU A 135 9.56 -0.27 15.70
C GLU A 135 8.81 -0.10 14.38
N SER A 136 7.62 0.52 14.42
CA SER A 136 6.83 0.72 13.21
C SER A 136 7.42 1.87 12.38
N PRO A 137 7.62 1.70 11.05
CA PRO A 137 8.24 2.73 10.21
C PRO A 137 7.34 3.95 9.96
N MET A 138 6.23 4.11 10.69
CA MET A 138 5.17 5.10 10.43
C MET A 138 5.64 6.56 10.35
N ILE A 139 6.73 6.93 11.06
CA ILE A 139 7.30 8.28 10.94
C ILE A 139 7.81 8.51 9.51
N VAL A 140 8.63 7.58 9.00
CA VAL A 140 9.18 7.62 7.63
C VAL A 140 8.06 7.45 6.60
N THR A 141 7.11 6.55 6.87
CA THR A 141 5.91 6.35 6.04
C THR A 141 5.14 7.65 5.86
N LYS A 142 4.89 8.39 6.93
CA LYS A 142 4.20 9.69 6.87
C LYS A 142 4.92 10.68 5.96
N GLU A 143 6.24 10.83 6.12
CA GLU A 143 7.02 11.71 5.26
C GLU A 143 6.96 11.30 3.78
N HIS A 144 7.01 10.00 3.50
CA HIS A 144 6.91 9.47 2.13
C HIS A 144 5.54 9.70 1.50
N ILE A 145 4.45 9.47 2.24
CA ILE A 145 3.10 9.76 1.76
C ILE A 145 2.95 11.26 1.48
N GLN A 146 3.34 12.12 2.42
CA GLN A 146 3.24 13.57 2.26
C GLN A 146 4.02 14.06 1.02
N LYS A 147 5.26 13.60 0.83
CA LYS A 147 6.07 13.94 -0.35
C LYS A 147 5.44 13.45 -1.65
N THR A 148 4.79 12.28 -1.63
CA THR A 148 4.14 11.70 -2.82
C THR A 148 2.89 12.49 -3.18
N LEU A 149 2.00 12.74 -2.21
CA LEU A 149 0.78 13.52 -2.42
C LEU A 149 1.08 14.96 -2.85
N ALA A 150 2.09 15.60 -2.26
CA ALA A 150 2.49 16.97 -2.62
C ALA A 150 3.04 17.11 -4.05
N ARG A 151 3.45 16.01 -4.70
CA ARG A 151 3.85 16.01 -6.12
C ARG A 151 2.69 15.76 -7.07
N ALA A 152 1.59 15.20 -6.56
CA ALA A 152 0.43 14.79 -7.33
C ALA A 152 -0.70 15.84 -7.28
N LEU A 153 -0.76 16.64 -6.22
CA LEU A 153 -1.61 17.83 -6.06
C LEU A 153 -1.01 19.03 -6.79
#